data_AF-A0A6N2I1S6-F1
#
_entry.id   AF-A0A6N2I1S6-F1
#
_cell.length_a   1.000
_cell.length_b   1.000
_cell.length_c   1.000
_cell.angle_alpha   90.00
_cell.angle_beta   90.00
_cell.angle_gamma   90.00
#
_symmetry.space_group_name_H-M   'P 1'
#
loop_
_entity.id
_entity.type
_entity.pdbx_description
1 polymer ?
#
loop_
_entity_poly.entity_id
_entity_poly.type
_entity_poly.pdbx_seq_one_letter_code
_entity_poly.pdbx_strand_id
1 'polypeptide(L)'
;MSVISPARTHPAVVHPHHLPAPIADQADELLDQADQHADHRNLAASALIHAQVIHLIGIRPPASGELARCTCQACYCSVIFDAAKARTYLDGTVEFVQCETCADEHRLTGDE
;
A
#
# COMPACT_ATOMS: atom_id res chain seq x y z
N MET A 1 23.85 32.04 10.09
CA MET A 1 23.61 31.18 8.90
C MET A 1 22.79 29.99 9.36
N SER A 2 21.47 30.02 9.19
CA SER A 2 20.61 28.88 9.51
C SER A 2 20.68 27.90 8.35
N VAL A 3 21.17 26.69 8.61
CA VAL A 3 21.14 25.59 7.65
C VAL A 3 19.68 25.16 7.53
N ILE A 4 19.08 25.39 6.36
CA ILE A 4 17.77 24.82 6.04
C ILE A 4 17.99 23.32 5.88
N SER A 5 17.56 22.53 6.87
CA SER A 5 17.54 21.08 6.75
C SER A 5 16.68 20.69 5.54
N PRO A 6 17.16 19.84 4.63
CA PRO A 6 16.33 19.36 3.53
C PRO A 6 15.09 18.69 4.12
N ALA A 7 13.91 19.05 3.60
CA ALA A 7 12.67 18.35 3.92
C ALA A 7 12.89 16.86 3.63
N ARG A 8 12.63 16.00 4.61
CA ARG A 8 12.73 14.55 4.39
C ARG A 8 11.74 14.20 3.29
N THR A 9 12.24 13.87 2.11
CA THR A 9 11.43 13.33 1.02
C THR A 9 11.09 11.90 1.38
N HIS A 10 9.95 11.71 2.03
CA HIS A 10 9.41 10.38 2.26
C HIS A 10 9.07 9.74 0.91
N PRO A 11 9.32 8.44 0.72
CA PRO A 11 9.03 7.76 -0.54
C PRO A 11 7.51 7.68 -0.78
N ALA A 12 7.11 7.63 -2.04
CA ALA A 12 5.71 7.45 -2.42
C ALA A 12 5.25 5.99 -2.44
N VAL A 13 6.22 5.07 -2.42
CA VAL A 13 6.04 3.61 -2.44
C VAL A 13 7.06 3.02 -1.48
N VAL A 14 6.66 2.03 -0.68
CA VAL A 14 7.54 1.32 0.23
C VAL A 14 7.55 -0.16 -0.14
N HIS A 15 8.75 -0.73 -0.19
CA HIS A 15 8.93 -2.17 -0.34
C HIS A 15 9.11 -2.78 1.05
N PRO A 16 8.21 -3.68 1.51
CA PRO A 16 8.30 -4.25 2.86
C PRO A 16 9.64 -4.96 3.13
N HIS A 17 10.24 -5.59 2.12
CA HIS A 17 11.56 -6.24 2.23
C HIS A 17 12.74 -5.29 2.46
N HIS A 18 12.54 -3.97 2.28
CA HIS A 18 13.52 -2.95 2.64
C HIS A 18 13.31 -2.39 4.06
N LEU A 19 12.26 -2.83 4.76
CA LEU A 19 12.03 -2.49 6.16
C LEU A 19 12.71 -3.51 7.08
N PRO A 20 13.07 -3.13 8.32
CA PRO A 20 13.37 -4.10 9.36
C PRO A 20 12.19 -5.08 9.53
N ALA A 21 12.48 -6.38 9.62
CA ALA A 21 11.43 -7.42 9.67
C ALA A 21 10.29 -7.13 10.67
N PRO A 22 10.56 -6.71 11.93
CA PRO A 22 9.47 -6.38 12.87
C PRO A 22 8.56 -5.23 12.41
N ILE A 23 9.10 -4.28 11.65
CA ILE A 23 8.33 -3.15 11.10
C ILE A 23 7.49 -3.63 9.91
N ALA A 24 8.03 -4.51 9.07
CA ALA A 24 7.30 -5.11 7.96
C ALA A 24 6.12 -5.94 8.48
N ASP A 25 6.37 -6.85 9.44
CA ASP A 25 5.36 -7.72 10.05
C ASP A 25 4.24 -6.89 10.70
N GLN A 26 4.60 -5.84 11.44
CA GLN A 26 3.63 -4.95 12.07
C GLN A 26 2.83 -4.13 11.06
N ALA A 27 3.47 -3.68 9.97
CA ALA A 27 2.76 -2.95 8.91
C ALA A 27 1.76 -3.87 8.20
N ASP A 28 2.12 -5.13 7.93
CA ASP A 28 1.22 -6.10 7.32
C ASP A 28 0.04 -6.44 8.23
N GLU A 29 0.27 -6.67 9.53
CA GLU A 29 -0.82 -6.93 10.48
C GLU A 29 -1.79 -5.76 10.59
N LEU A 30 -1.28 -4.52 10.64
CA LEU A 30 -2.12 -3.33 10.65
C LEU A 30 -2.92 -3.18 9.36
N LEU A 31 -2.33 -3.46 8.20
CA LEU A 31 -3.06 -3.41 6.93
C LEU A 31 -4.16 -4.49 6.86
N ASP A 32 -3.90 -5.70 7.35
CA ASP A 32 -4.93 -6.74 7.49
C ASP A 32 -6.08 -6.30 8.41
N GLN A 33 -5.77 -5.59 9.51
CA GLN A 33 -6.79 -5.03 10.40
C GLN A 33 -7.59 -3.89 9.75
N ALA A 34 -6.93 -3.04 8.96
CA ALA A 34 -7.59 -1.96 8.22
C ALA A 34 -8.60 -2.52 7.20
N ASP A 35 -8.22 -3.58 6.48
CA ASP A 35 -9.06 -4.30 5.52
C ASP A 35 -10.28 -4.91 6.24
N GLN A 36 -10.05 -5.62 7.36
CA GLN A 36 -11.14 -6.17 8.18
C GLN A 36 -12.11 -5.09 8.68
N HIS A 37 -11.61 -3.91 9.09
CA HIS A 37 -12.47 -2.81 9.50
C HIS A 37 -13.28 -2.22 8.33
N ALA A 38 -12.68 -2.12 7.15
CA ALA A 38 -13.37 -1.68 5.94
C ALA A 38 -14.51 -2.64 5.55
N ASP A 39 -14.27 -3.96 5.61
CA ASP A 39 -15.27 -5.01 5.34
C ASP A 39 -16.48 -4.91 6.28
N HIS A 40 -16.26 -4.52 7.53
CA HIS A 40 -17.31 -4.29 8.53
C HIS A 40 -17.89 -2.87 8.51
N ARG A 41 -17.58 -2.06 7.47
CA ARG A 41 -18.01 -0.67 7.28
C ARG A 41 -17.56 0.29 8.40
N ASN A 42 -16.54 -0.07 9.17
CA ASN A 42 -15.93 0.79 10.18
C ASN A 42 -14.81 1.64 9.57
N LEU A 43 -15.19 2.56 8.69
CA LEU A 43 -14.25 3.36 7.89
C LEU A 43 -13.37 4.28 8.75
N ALA A 44 -13.89 4.78 9.88
CA ALA A 44 -13.11 5.63 10.78
C ALA A 44 -11.95 4.85 11.43
N ALA A 45 -12.18 3.61 11.86
CA ALA A 45 -11.12 2.76 12.40
C ALA A 45 -10.09 2.40 11.32
N SER A 46 -10.55 2.02 10.13
CA SER A 46 -9.69 1.74 8.98
C SER A 46 -8.77 2.92 8.65
N ALA A 47 -9.32 4.14 8.53
CA ALA A 47 -8.53 5.35 8.27
C ALA A 47 -7.49 5.67 9.36
N LEU A 48 -7.83 5.44 10.64
CA LEU A 48 -6.87 5.62 11.74
C LEU A 48 -5.72 4.61 11.65
N ILE A 49 -6.00 3.38 11.26
CA ILE A 49 -4.98 2.35 11.09
C ILE A 49 -4.07 2.68 9.89
N HIS A 50 -4.62 3.13 8.75
CA HIS A 50 -3.80 3.60 7.64
C HIS A 50 -2.86 4.74 8.07
N ALA A 51 -3.34 5.70 8.88
CA ALA A 51 -2.50 6.76 9.43
C ALA A 51 -1.35 6.22 10.31
N GLN A 52 -1.61 5.17 11.10
CA GLN A 52 -0.58 4.49 11.91
C GLN A 52 0.46 3.82 11.02
N VAL A 53 0.04 3.09 9.98
CA VAL A 53 0.95 2.45 9.03
C VAL A 53 1.81 3.48 8.31
N ILE A 54 1.20 4.59 7.85
CA ILE A 54 1.92 5.70 7.21
C ILE A 54 3.06 6.21 8.09
N HIS A 55 2.78 6.40 9.38
CA HIS A 55 3.78 6.83 10.35
C HIS A 55 4.86 5.78 10.59
N LEU A 56 4.46 4.51 10.73
CA LEU A 56 5.33 3.36 11.02
C LEU A 56 6.37 3.14 9.92
N ILE A 57 5.95 3.11 8.66
CA ILE A 57 6.83 2.78 7.52
C ILE A 57 7.48 4.02 6.91
N GLY A 58 7.09 5.21 7.36
CA GLY A 58 7.64 6.48 6.88
C GLY A 58 7.33 6.78 5.41
N ILE A 59 6.24 6.24 4.85
CA ILE A 59 5.77 6.61 3.51
C ILE A 59 5.26 8.05 3.52
N ARG A 60 5.32 8.73 2.38
CA ARG A 60 4.67 10.02 2.21
C ARG A 60 3.16 9.79 2.35
N PRO A 61 2.44 10.57 3.18
CA PRO A 61 1.01 10.45 3.31
C PRO A 61 0.32 10.48 1.93
N PRO A 62 -0.46 9.45 1.57
CA PRO A 62 -1.22 9.39 0.32
C PRO A 62 -2.31 10.47 0.31
N ALA A 63 -2.69 10.92 -0.89
CA ALA A 63 -3.75 11.93 -1.02
C ALA A 63 -5.13 11.38 -0.65
N SER A 64 -5.32 10.07 -0.86
CA SER A 64 -6.51 9.32 -0.45
C SER A 64 -6.61 9.13 1.06
N GLY A 65 -5.49 9.18 1.78
CA GLY A 65 -5.40 8.73 3.17
C GLY A 65 -5.36 7.21 3.34
N GLU A 66 -5.46 6.44 2.26
CA GLU A 66 -5.53 4.98 2.26
C GLU A 66 -4.30 4.38 1.57
N LEU A 67 -3.85 3.25 2.11
CA LEU A 67 -2.74 2.49 1.56
C LEU A 67 -3.27 1.18 0.96
N ALA A 68 -2.69 0.77 -0.16
CA ALA A 68 -2.92 -0.53 -0.76
C ALA A 68 -1.63 -1.35 -0.79
N ARG A 69 -1.78 -2.68 -0.80
CA ARG A 69 -0.70 -3.63 -1.05
C ARG A 69 -0.85 -4.21 -2.46
N CYS A 70 0.27 -4.28 -3.16
CA CYS A 70 0.35 -5.00 -4.42
C CYS A 70 0.20 -6.50 -4.17
N THR A 71 -0.88 -7.09 -4.69
CA THR A 71 -1.17 -8.53 -4.64
C THR A 71 -0.92 -9.21 -5.98
N CYS A 72 -0.05 -8.62 -6.82
CA CYS A 72 0.32 -9.17 -8.12
C CYS A 72 0.92 -10.58 -7.96
N GLN A 73 0.27 -11.57 -8.56
CA GLN A 73 0.71 -12.97 -8.50
C GLN A 73 1.94 -13.25 -9.38
N ALA A 74 2.17 -12.46 -10.42
CA ALA A 74 3.25 -12.72 -11.39
C ALA A 74 4.65 -12.47 -10.81
N CYS A 75 4.79 -11.51 -9.90
CA CYS A 75 6.09 -11.10 -9.36
C CYS A 75 6.14 -10.96 -7.83
N TYR A 76 5.02 -11.11 -7.13
CA TYR A 76 4.95 -11.00 -5.67
C TYR A 76 5.54 -9.69 -5.12
N CYS A 77 5.27 -8.58 -5.81
CA CYS A 77 5.93 -7.30 -5.57
C CYS A 77 5.72 -6.73 -4.16
N SER A 78 4.55 -7.00 -3.57
CA SER A 78 4.13 -6.65 -2.20
C SER A 78 4.30 -5.19 -1.77
N VAL A 79 4.57 -4.28 -2.71
CA VAL A 79 4.79 -2.87 -2.39
C VAL A 79 3.55 -2.25 -1.76
N ILE A 80 3.80 -1.36 -0.80
CA ILE A 80 2.79 -0.53 -0.14
C ILE A 80 2.79 0.84 -0.82
N PHE A 81 1.62 1.29 -1.26
CA PHE A 81 1.47 2.51 -2.06
C PHE A 81 0.10 3.18 -1.82
N ASP A 82 -0.10 4.38 -2.37
CA ASP A 82 -1.38 5.10 -2.30
C ASP A 82 -2.50 4.31 -3.01
N ALA A 83 -3.58 3.99 -2.29
CA ALA A 83 -4.70 3.23 -2.83
C ALA A 83 -5.35 3.92 -4.06
N ALA A 84 -5.30 5.25 -4.18
CA ALA A 84 -5.82 5.96 -5.35
C ALA A 84 -5.06 5.66 -6.65
N LYS A 85 -3.87 5.06 -6.54
CA LYS A 85 -3.04 4.62 -7.68
C LYS A 85 -3.23 3.14 -8.01
N ALA A 86 -4.10 2.45 -7.27
CA ALA A 86 -4.35 1.03 -7.47
C ALA A 86 -4.96 0.79 -8.86
N ARG A 87 -4.49 -0.26 -9.51
CA ARG A 87 -5.12 -0.85 -10.68
C ARG A 87 -5.66 -2.20 -10.29
N THR A 88 -6.95 -2.43 -10.50
CA THR A 88 -7.56 -3.73 -10.25
C THR A 88 -7.66 -4.53 -11.54
N TYR A 89 -7.35 -5.82 -11.44
CA TYR A 89 -7.43 -6.77 -12.53
C TYR A 89 -8.18 -8.02 -12.07
N LEU A 90 -8.98 -8.59 -12.95
CA LEU A 90 -9.69 -9.84 -12.70
C LEU A 90 -8.89 -11.00 -13.30
N ASP A 91 -8.68 -12.05 -12.51
CA ASP A 91 -8.33 -13.38 -13.02
C ASP A 91 -9.48 -14.32 -12.64
N GLY A 92 -10.32 -14.63 -13.63
CA GLY A 92 -11.62 -15.26 -13.43
C GLY A 92 -12.55 -14.43 -12.55
N THR A 93 -12.82 -14.90 -11.34
CA THR A 93 -13.71 -14.23 -10.36
C THR A 93 -12.96 -13.51 -9.25
N VAL A 94 -11.62 -13.52 -9.27
CA VAL A 94 -10.80 -12.94 -8.19
C VAL A 94 -10.22 -11.61 -8.67
N GLU A 95 -10.45 -10.55 -7.88
CA GLU A 95 -9.87 -9.24 -8.13
C GLU A 95 -8.51 -9.11 -7.44
N PHE A 96 -7.52 -8.61 -8.19
CA PHE A 96 -6.15 -8.38 -7.72
C PHE A 96 -5.83 -6.90 -7.78
N VAL A 97 -5.17 -6.41 -6.73
CA VAL A 97 -4.67 -5.04 -6.66
C VAL A 97 -3.23 -5.01 -7.14
N GLN A 98 -2.94 -4.21 -8.16
CA GLN A 98 -1.60 -4.01 -8.68
C GLN A 98 -1.15 -2.56 -8.47
N CYS A 99 0.13 -2.38 -8.14
CA CYS A 99 0.78 -1.07 -8.21
C CYS A 99 0.99 -0.67 -9.68
N GLU A 100 1.27 0.61 -9.94
CA GLU A 100 1.44 1.15 -11.31
C GLU A 100 2.50 0.36 -12.12
N THR A 101 3.63 0.00 -11.51
CA THR A 101 4.69 -0.77 -12.19
C THR A 101 4.23 -2.16 -12.58
N CYS A 102 3.57 -2.90 -11.68
CA CYS A 102 3.05 -4.23 -11.99
C CYS A 102 1.92 -4.18 -13.02
N ALA A 103 1.09 -3.14 -12.96
CA ALA A 103 0.02 -2.91 -13.92
C ALA A 103 0.55 -2.67 -15.34
N ASP A 104 1.71 -2.02 -15.46
CA ASP A 104 2.38 -1.76 -16.73
C ASP A 104 3.13 -3.00 -17.26
N GLU A 105 3.85 -3.72 -16.39
CA GLU A 105 4.71 -4.86 -16.77
C GLU A 105 3.98 -6.20 -16.87
N HIS A 106 2.98 -6.40 -16.00
CA HIS A 106 2.23 -7.64 -15.83
C HIS A 106 0.75 -7.34 -15.95
N ARG A 107 0.39 -6.61 -17.00
CA ARG A 107 -1.00 -6.38 -17.39
C ARG A 107 -1.65 -7.74 -17.62
N LEU A 108 -2.12 -8.36 -16.54
CA LEU A 108 -2.97 -9.52 -16.59
C LEU A 108 -4.18 -9.00 -17.36
N THR A 109 -4.34 -9.51 -18.58
CA THR A 109 -5.56 -9.28 -19.32
C THR A 109 -6.66 -9.80 -18.41
N GLY A 110 -7.53 -8.90 -17.95
CA GLY A 110 -8.85 -9.35 -17.53
C GLY A 110 -9.40 -10.04 -18.77
N ASP A 111 -9.34 -11.37 -18.78
CA ASP A 111 -9.93 -12.12 -19.86
C ASP A 111 -11.44 -11.84 -19.82
N GLU A 112 -11.96 -11.69 -21.03
CA GLU A 112 -13.33 -11.34 -21.40
C GLU A 112 -14.42 -12.14 -20.66
#